data_AF-A0A073CAL3-F1
#
_entry.id   AF-A0A073CAL3-F1
#
_cell.length_a   1.000
_cell.length_b   1.000
_cell.length_c   1.000
_cell.angle_alpha   90.00
_cell.angle_beta   90.00
_cell.angle_gamma   90.00
#
_symmetry.space_group_name_H-M   'P 1'
#
loop_
_entity.id
_entity.type
_entity.pdbx_description
1 polymer ?
#
loop_
_entity_poly.entity_id
_entity_poly.type
_entity_poly.pdbx_seq_one_letter_code
_entity_poly.pdbx_strand_id
1 'polypeptide(L)'
;MSYKVNVSIEKTDSGYLAYCPELSEQTFQGDSLDLIFSELKTVIQADYQHLVASETKRKPIWEIAQDLTQDITEDELKLFPVDGAEQHNHYIYGTPKENL
;
A
#
# COMPACT_ATOMS: atom_id res chain seq x y z
N MET A 1 -2.60 7.43 13.37
CA MET A 1 -1.60 6.38 13.61
C MET A 1 -0.43 6.93 14.43
N SER A 2 0.18 6.11 15.28
CA SER A 2 1.52 6.38 15.80
C SER A 2 2.56 5.86 14.80
N TYR A 3 3.48 6.70 14.35
CA TYR A 3 4.58 6.33 13.46
C TYR A 3 5.90 6.41 14.23
N LYS A 4 6.67 5.32 14.23
CA LYS A 4 7.90 5.17 15.02
C LYS A 4 9.02 4.71 14.12
N VAL A 5 10.18 5.35 14.26
CA VAL A 5 11.43 4.99 13.59
C VAL A 5 12.55 4.84 14.61
N ASN A 6 13.58 4.05 14.30
CA ASN A 6 14.77 3.92 15.14
C ASN A 6 15.94 4.62 14.44
N VAL A 7 16.67 5.45 15.18
CA VAL A 7 17.81 6.20 14.64
C VAL A 7 19.03 5.92 15.49
N SER A 8 20.12 5.51 14.84
CA SER A 8 21.44 5.36 15.46
C SER A 8 22.30 6.55 15.06
N ILE A 9 22.94 7.23 16.02
CA ILE A 9 23.80 8.39 15.77
C ILE A 9 25.21 8.09 16.26
N GLU A 10 26.19 8.30 15.39
CA GLU A 10 27.61 8.13 15.65
C GLU A 10 28.33 9.49 15.57
N LYS A 11 29.23 9.78 16.52
CA LYS A 11 30.14 10.93 16.45
C LYS A 11 31.41 10.50 15.71
N THR A 12 31.74 11.20 14.64
CA THR A 12 32.99 10.99 13.88
C THR A 12 33.94 12.18 14.07
N ASP A 13 35.17 12.10 13.55
CA ASP A 13 36.11 13.24 13.55
C ASP A 13 35.56 14.45 12.77
N SER A 14 34.79 14.17 11.71
CA SER A 14 34.22 15.16 10.77
C SER A 14 32.82 15.67 11.16
N GLY A 15 32.21 15.19 12.24
CA GLY A 15 30.87 15.62 12.64
C GLY A 15 30.07 14.50 13.29
N TYR A 16 28.84 14.31 12.81
CA TYR A 16 27.89 13.29 13.24
C TYR A 16 27.34 12.56 12.01
N LEU A 17 27.11 11.26 12.17
CA LEU A 17 26.47 10.40 11.19
C LEU A 17 25.25 9.75 11.84
N ALA A 18 24.09 9.88 11.22
CA ALA A 18 22.87 9.22 11.66
C ALA A 18 22.39 8.22 10.61
N TYR A 19 21.92 7.09 11.10
CA TYR A 19 21.42 5.98 10.29
C TYR A 19 20.03 5.59 10.77
N CYS A 20 19.10 5.47 9.82
CA CYS A 20 17.74 5.02 10.06
C CYS A 20 17.43 3.88 9.09
N PRO A 21 17.43 2.61 9.54
CA PRO A 21 17.23 1.46 8.65
C PRO A 21 15.84 1.43 8.02
N GLU A 22 14.84 2.05 8.64
CA GLU A 22 13.47 2.08 8.14
C GLU A 22 13.26 3.07 6.99
N LEU A 23 14.15 4.08 6.88
CA LEU A 23 14.10 5.12 5.85
C LEU A 23 15.20 4.84 4.81
N SER A 24 14.92 3.89 3.91
CA SER A 24 15.64 3.61 2.65
C SER A 24 17.13 3.99 2.62
N GLU A 25 18.03 3.13 3.12
CA GLU A 25 19.52 3.20 3.07
C GLU A 25 20.16 4.60 3.24
N GLN A 26 19.45 5.57 3.80
CA GLN A 26 19.88 6.96 3.79
C GLN A 26 20.66 7.23 5.08
N THR A 27 21.94 7.54 4.92
CA THR A 27 22.78 8.06 5.99
C THR A 27 22.72 9.58 5.98
N PHE A 28 22.47 10.17 7.14
CA PHE A 28 22.45 11.62 7.35
C PHE A 28 23.78 12.03 7.95
N GLN A 29 24.49 12.97 7.33
CA GLN A 29 25.78 13.45 7.82
C GLN A 29 25.71 14.96 8.04
N GLY A 30 26.20 15.43 9.18
CA GLY A 30 26.23 16.85 9.49
C GLY A 30 27.26 17.20 10.55
N ASP A 31 27.68 18.46 10.56
CA ASP A 31 28.65 18.99 11.52
C ASP A 31 28.00 19.26 12.90
N SER A 32 26.67 19.30 12.95
CA SER A 32 25.86 19.54 14.16
C SER A 32 24.63 18.63 14.20
N LEU A 33 24.20 18.26 15.41
CA LEU A 33 22.98 17.48 15.64
C LEU A 33 21.71 18.22 15.20
N ASP A 34 21.68 19.56 15.28
CA ASP A 34 20.53 20.36 14.82
C ASP A 34 20.26 20.15 13.33
N LEU A 35 21.31 20.11 12.51
CA LEU A 35 21.19 19.89 11.07
C LEU A 35 20.58 18.50 10.82
N ILE A 36 21.15 17.47 11.44
CA ILE A 36 20.71 16.08 11.31
C ILE A 36 19.26 15.91 11.76
N PHE A 37 18.87 16.51 12.90
CA PHE A 37 17.48 16.44 13.36
C PHE A 37 16.52 17.18 12.44
N SER A 38 16.95 18.28 11.81
CA SER A 38 16.11 18.98 10.82
C SER A 38 15.86 18.13 9.57
N GLU A 39 16.88 17.43 9.09
CA GLU A 39 16.79 16.52 7.94
C GLU A 39 15.94 15.30 8.28
N LEU A 40 16.22 14.63 9.41
CA LEU A 40 15.43 13.51 9.90
C LEU A 40 13.95 13.89 10.05
N LYS A 41 13.65 15.04 10.65
CA LYS A 41 12.27 15.53 10.77
C LYS A 41 11.59 15.66 9.42
N THR A 42 12.31 16.19 8.42
CA THR A 42 11.78 16.39 7.07
C THR A 42 11.48 15.05 6.39
N VAL A 43 12.40 14.10 6.46
CA VAL A 43 12.24 12.78 5.84
C VAL A 43 11.17 11.94 6.53
N ILE A 44 11.15 11.90 7.87
CA ILE A 44 10.12 11.21 8.67
C ILE A 44 8.72 11.76 8.33
N GLN A 45 8.59 13.08 8.20
CA GLN A 45 7.32 13.70 7.83
C GLN A 45 6.90 13.29 6.41
N ALA A 46 7.82 13.32 5.45
CA ALA A 46 7.54 12.94 4.07
C ALA A 46 7.08 11.47 3.96
N ASP A 47 7.77 10.55 4.64
CA ASP A 47 7.42 9.13 4.66
C ASP A 47 6.05 8.89 5.31
N TYR A 48 5.78 9.54 6.45
CA TYR A 48 4.48 9.47 7.09
C TYR A 48 3.35 9.97 6.19
N GLN A 49 3.55 11.07 5.45
CA GLN A 49 2.55 11.54 4.50
C GLN A 49 2.33 10.54 3.37
N HIS A 50 3.39 9.90 2.86
CA HIS A 50 3.27 8.86 1.85
C HIS A 50 2.47 7.65 2.36
N LEU A 51 2.73 7.20 3.59
CA LEU A 51 1.96 6.14 4.24
C LEU A 51 0.47 6.48 4.35
N VAL A 52 0.15 7.68 4.89
CA VAL A 52 -1.24 8.13 5.06
C VAL A 52 -1.95 8.30 3.71
N ALA A 53 -1.27 8.84 2.70
CA ALA A 53 -1.80 8.96 1.35
C ALA A 53 -2.07 7.60 0.71
N SER A 54 -1.22 6.60 0.98
CA SER A 54 -1.42 5.24 0.46
C SER A 54 -2.62 4.53 1.11
N GLU A 55 -2.90 4.78 2.40
CA GLU A 55 -4.05 4.20 3.10
C GLU A 55 -5.37 4.83 2.66
N THR A 56 -5.39 6.15 2.45
CA THR A 56 -6.60 6.88 2.05
C THR A 56 -6.98 6.71 0.59
N LYS A 57 -6.07 6.20 -0.26
CA LYS A 57 -6.28 6.08 -1.71
C LYS A 57 -6.61 4.66 -2.19
N ARG A 58 -6.76 3.68 -1.28
CA ARG A 58 -7.19 2.33 -1.69
C ARG A 58 -8.70 2.30 -1.88
N LYS A 59 -9.12 2.29 -3.15
CA LYS A 59 -10.50 1.92 -3.52
C LYS A 59 -10.81 0.53 -2.96
N PRO A 60 -12.00 0.28 -2.38
CA PRO A 60 -12.43 -1.07 -2.06
C PRO A 60 -12.43 -1.95 -3.32
N ILE A 61 -12.25 -3.27 -3.15
CA ILE A 61 -12.20 -4.23 -4.27
C ILE A 61 -13.43 -4.08 -5.20
N TRP A 62 -14.60 -3.76 -4.63
CA TRP A 62 -15.82 -3.55 -5.41
C TRP A 62 -15.76 -2.33 -6.34
N GLU A 63 -15.21 -1.21 -5.89
CA GLU A 63 -15.02 -0.03 -6.76
C GLU A 63 -14.01 -0.32 -7.88
N ILE A 64 -12.96 -1.10 -7.58
CA ILE A 64 -11.99 -1.54 -8.59
C ILE A 64 -12.69 -2.40 -9.65
N ALA A 65 -13.55 -3.34 -9.23
CA ALA A 65 -14.31 -4.18 -10.14
C ALA A 65 -15.27 -3.35 -11.02
N GLN A 66 -15.92 -2.33 -10.46
CA GLN A 66 -16.78 -1.41 -11.21
C GLN A 66 -16.00 -0.60 -12.26
N ASP A 67 -14.86 0.00 -11.89
CA ASP A 67 -13.98 0.70 -12.84
C ASP A 67 -13.53 -0.22 -14.00
N LEU A 68 -13.15 -1.47 -13.68
CA LEU A 68 -12.69 -2.44 -14.68
C LEU A 68 -13.78 -2.90 -15.66
N THR A 69 -15.04 -2.87 -15.24
CA THR A 69 -16.17 -3.38 -16.02
C THR A 69 -16.96 -2.29 -16.74
N GLN A 70 -16.61 -1.02 -16.55
CA GLN A 70 -17.36 0.13 -17.06
C GLN A 70 -17.42 0.18 -18.60
N ASP A 71 -16.38 -0.30 -19.28
CA ASP A 71 -16.27 -0.26 -20.74
C ASP A 71 -16.82 -1.52 -21.44
N ILE A 72 -17.36 -2.49 -20.69
CA ILE A 72 -17.83 -3.76 -21.24
C ILE A 72 -19.25 -3.62 -21.79
N THR A 73 -19.44 -3.99 -23.06
CA THR A 73 -20.76 -3.95 -23.71
C THR A 73 -21.61 -5.17 -23.38
N GLU A 74 -22.95 -5.07 -23.54
CA GLU A 74 -23.87 -6.19 -23.30
C GLU A 74 -23.59 -7.41 -24.17
N ASP A 75 -23.06 -7.23 -25.38
CA ASP A 75 -22.69 -8.34 -26.26
C ASP A 75 -21.37 -9.01 -25.86
N GLU A 76 -20.43 -8.25 -25.27
CA GLU A 76 -19.21 -8.83 -24.70
C GLU A 76 -19.47 -9.57 -23.40
N LEU A 77 -20.42 -9.08 -22.58
CA LEU A 77 -20.88 -9.78 -21.38
C LEU A 77 -21.45 -11.17 -21.71
N LYS A 78 -22.12 -11.35 -22.85
CA LYS A 78 -22.66 -12.66 -23.29
C LYS A 78 -21.58 -13.67 -23.67
N LEU A 79 -20.35 -13.21 -23.96
CA LEU A 79 -19.22 -14.09 -24.26
C LEU A 79 -18.54 -14.58 -22.98
N PHE A 80 -18.87 -14.01 -21.82
CA PHE A 80 -18.26 -14.40 -20.57
C PHE A 80 -18.71 -15.81 -20.17
N PRO A 81 -17.82 -16.56 -19.48
CA PRO A 81 -18.21 -17.83 -18.91
C PRO A 81 -19.36 -17.61 -17.93
N VAL A 82 -20.28 -18.57 -17.92
CA VAL A 82 -21.37 -18.67 -16.95
C VAL A 82 -20.83 -18.49 -15.53
N ASP A 83 -21.53 -17.70 -14.71
CA ASP A 83 -21.18 -17.51 -13.30
C ASP A 83 -21.31 -18.83 -12.52
N GLY A 84 -20.18 -19.38 -12.10
CA GLY A 84 -20.13 -20.59 -11.27
C GLY A 84 -20.61 -20.36 -9.84
N ALA A 85 -20.65 -19.11 -9.36
CA ALA A 85 -21.13 -18.76 -8.02
C ALA A 85 -22.66 -18.80 -7.92
N GLU A 86 -23.38 -18.60 -9.03
CA GLU A 86 -24.84 -18.74 -9.09
C GLU A 86 -25.30 -20.15 -8.67
N GLN A 87 -24.45 -21.15 -8.86
CA GLN A 87 -24.71 -22.54 -8.50
C GLN A 87 -24.22 -22.94 -7.11
N HIS A 88 -24.00 -21.98 -6.19
CA HIS A 88 -23.57 -22.30 -4.82
C HIS A 88 -24.47 -23.33 -4.13
N ASN A 89 -25.79 -23.32 -4.42
CA ASN A 89 -26.73 -24.31 -3.88
C ASN A 89 -26.42 -25.75 -4.34
N HIS A 90 -25.91 -25.94 -5.56
CA HIS A 90 -25.44 -27.24 -6.05
C HIS A 90 -24.26 -27.75 -5.23
N TYR A 91 -23.28 -26.87 -4.99
CA TYR A 91 -22.05 -27.25 -4.26
C TYR A 91 -22.26 -27.40 -2.75
N ILE A 92 -23.23 -26.68 -2.16
CA ILE A 92 -23.52 -26.74 -0.73
C ILE A 92 -24.54 -27.86 -0.40
N TYR A 93 -25.56 -28.05 -1.24
CA TYR A 93 -26.70 -28.93 -0.93
C TYR A 93 -26.87 -30.11 -1.91
N GLY A 94 -25.99 -30.26 -2.90
CA GLY A 94 -26.07 -31.34 -3.88
C GLY A 94 -27.30 -31.26 -4.79
N THR A 95 -27.95 -30.09 -4.90
CA THR A 95 -29.07 -29.89 -5.83
C THR A 95 -28.61 -30.11 -7.27
N PRO A 96 -29.45 -30.62 -8.19
CA PRO A 96 -29.04 -30.83 -9.57
C PRO A 96 -28.44 -29.56 -10.19
N LYS A 97 -27.36 -29.71 -10.96
CA LYS A 97 -26.77 -28.60 -11.71
C LYS A 97 -27.77 -28.13 -12.76
N GLU A 98 -28.12 -26.84 -12.77
CA GLU A 98 -28.89 -26.30 -13.87
C GLU A 98 -28.00 -26.33 -15.12
N ASN A 99 -28.45 -27.04 -16.14
CA ASN A 99 -27.74 -27.11 -17.41
C ASN A 99 -28.08 -25.85 -18.20
N LEU A 100 -27.04 -25.05 -18.49
CA LEU A 100 -27.08 -23.95 -19.44
C LEU A 100 -26.76 -24.45 -20.85
#